data_AF-A0A1V5HNH8-F1
#
_entry.id   AF-A0A1V5HNH8-F1
#
_cell.length_a   1.000
_cell.length_b   1.000
_cell.length_c   1.000
_cell.angle_alpha   90.00
_cell.angle_beta   90.00
_cell.angle_gamma   90.00
#
_symmetry.space_group_name_H-M   'P 1'
#
loop_
_entity.id
_entity.type
_entity.pdbx_description
1 polymer ?
#
loop_
_entity_poly.entity_id
_entity_poly.type
_entity_poly.pdbx_seq_one_letter_code
_entity_poly.pdbx_strand_id
1 'polypeptide(L)'
;MTNIIIGENIRTLRENAGFTQTNLALFLGVDQSLITRIEKGERSLSTDMLEKLASLFGVTVEQMEKPSVTISKLSFAFRGSKFTVAEMEAIAAINKIALNSEFMRTILEESKE
;
A
#
# COMPACT_ATOMS: atom_id res chain seq x y z
N MET A 1 -16.02 -12.01 -1.34
CA MET A 1 -16.25 -10.64 -0.82
C MET A 1 -14.94 -9.95 -0.47
N THR A 2 -14.02 -10.59 0.26
CA THR A 2 -12.72 -10.02 0.66
C THR A 2 -11.88 -9.45 -0.50
N ASN A 3 -11.80 -10.15 -1.64
CA ASN A 3 -11.06 -9.66 -2.81
C ASN A 3 -11.60 -8.35 -3.41
N ILE A 4 -12.91 -8.09 -3.30
CA ILE A 4 -13.52 -6.85 -3.82
C ILE A 4 -13.09 -5.69 -2.93
N ILE A 5 -13.17 -5.85 -1.61
CA ILE A 5 -12.77 -4.82 -0.63
C ILE A 5 -11.28 -4.48 -0.79
N ILE A 6 -10.42 -5.49 -0.87
CA ILE A 6 -8.98 -5.29 -1.07
C ILE A 6 -8.72 -4.56 -2.40
N GLY A 7 -9.38 -4.98 -3.49
CA GLY A 7 -9.25 -4.33 -4.79
C GLY A 7 -9.66 -2.86 -4.79
N GLU A 8 -10.79 -2.54 -4.15
CA GLU A 8 -11.27 -1.16 -3.98
C GLU A 8 -10.31 -0.33 -3.13
N ASN A 9 -9.83 -0.86 -2.01
CA ASN A 9 -8.87 -0.19 -1.14
C ASN A 9 -7.56 0.10 -1.88
N ILE A 10 -7.02 -0.85 -2.65
CA ILE A 10 -5.82 -0.64 -3.48
C ILE A 10 -6.07 0.51 -4.48
N ARG A 11 -7.23 0.52 -5.15
CA ARG A 11 -7.58 1.60 -6.09
C ARG A 11 -7.59 2.96 -5.38
N THR A 12 -8.29 3.05 -4.24
CA THR A 12 -8.39 4.30 -3.46
C THR A 12 -7.03 4.78 -2.99
N LEU A 13 -6.20 3.89 -2.44
CA LEU A 13 -4.84 4.19 -1.99
C LEU A 13 -3.97 4.70 -3.14
N ARG A 14 -4.03 4.01 -4.29
CA ARG A 14 -3.30 4.36 -5.50
C ARG A 14 -3.66 5.76 -6.00
N GLU A 15 -4.96 6.06 -6.10
CA GLU A 15 -5.45 7.33 -6.62
C GLU A 15 -5.12 8.49 -5.69
N ASN A 16 -5.26 8.30 -4.38
CA ASN A 16 -4.89 9.30 -3.37
C ASN A 16 -3.37 9.56 -3.31
N ALA A 17 -2.56 8.56 -3.66
CA ALA A 17 -1.11 8.71 -3.80
C ALA A 17 -0.68 9.32 -5.15
N GLY A 18 -1.63 9.54 -6.08
CA GLY A 18 -1.33 10.06 -7.42
C GLY A 18 -0.65 9.04 -8.35
N PHE A 19 -0.70 7.75 -8.01
CA PHE A 19 -0.09 6.69 -8.81
C PHE A 19 -1.03 6.20 -9.92
N THR A 20 -0.45 5.84 -11.07
CA THR A 20 -1.17 5.12 -12.13
C THR A 20 -1.13 3.61 -11.87
N GLN A 21 -2.02 2.85 -12.51
CA GLN A 21 -1.97 1.38 -12.46
C GLN A 21 -0.62 0.85 -13.00
N THR A 22 -0.03 1.54 -13.98
CA THR A 22 1.31 1.24 -14.50
C THR A 22 2.39 1.44 -13.43
N ASN A 23 2.29 2.47 -12.57
CA ASN A 23 3.25 2.65 -11.49
C ASN A 23 3.23 1.46 -10.51
N LEU A 24 2.04 0.99 -10.11
CA LEU A 24 1.94 -0.18 -9.23
C LEU A 24 2.43 -1.46 -9.91
N ALA A 25 2.10 -1.65 -11.19
CA ALA A 25 2.58 -2.78 -11.97
C ALA A 25 4.12 -2.82 -12.04
N LEU A 26 4.76 -1.69 -12.36
CA LEU A 26 6.22 -1.57 -12.36
C LEU A 26 6.82 -1.83 -10.98
N PHE A 27 6.24 -1.27 -9.93
CA PHE A 27 6.69 -1.48 -8.55
C PHE A 27 6.57 -2.94 -8.10
N LEU A 28 5.51 -3.64 -8.50
CA LEU A 28 5.30 -5.05 -8.18
C LEU A 28 6.02 -6.01 -9.12
N GLY A 29 6.55 -5.53 -10.26
CA GLY A 29 7.17 -6.37 -11.28
C GLY A 29 6.17 -7.24 -12.04
N VAL A 30 4.95 -6.73 -12.29
CA VAL A 30 3.86 -7.46 -12.93
C VAL A 30 3.26 -6.67 -14.10
N ASP A 31 2.41 -7.31 -14.91
CA ASP A 31 1.66 -6.62 -15.97
C ASP A 31 0.56 -5.70 -15.41
N GLN A 32 0.36 -4.54 -16.05
CA GLN A 32 -0.71 -3.60 -15.71
C GLN A 32 -2.11 -4.23 -15.79
N SER A 33 -2.31 -5.23 -16.67
CA SER A 33 -3.56 -5.99 -16.76
C SER A 33 -3.89 -6.79 -15.48
N LEU A 34 -2.87 -7.19 -14.71
CA LEU A 34 -3.07 -7.86 -13.43
C LEU A 34 -3.61 -6.86 -12.40
N ILE A 35 -3.02 -5.67 -12.30
CA ILE A 35 -3.48 -4.60 -11.41
C ILE A 35 -4.93 -4.23 -11.69
N THR A 36 -5.31 -4.07 -12.96
CA THR A 36 -6.69 -3.79 -13.35
C THR A 36 -7.67 -4.85 -12.85
N ARG A 37 -7.32 -6.14 -12.99
CA ARG A 37 -8.18 -7.26 -12.53
C ARG A 37 -8.25 -7.35 -11.02
N ILE A 38 -7.14 -7.07 -10.32
CA ILE A 38 -7.08 -6.98 -8.86
C ILE A 38 -8.03 -5.87 -8.36
N GLU A 39 -7.94 -4.67 -8.91
CA GLU A 39 -8.78 -3.54 -8.49
C GLU A 39 -10.27 -3.76 -8.77
N LYS A 40 -10.61 -4.68 -9.67
CA LYS A 40 -12.00 -5.10 -9.93
C LYS A 40 -12.45 -6.27 -9.03
N GLY A 41 -11.56 -6.81 -8.21
CA GLY A 41 -11.81 -8.02 -7.41
C GLY A 41 -11.88 -9.32 -8.22
N GLU A 42 -11.51 -9.29 -9.51
CA GLU A 42 -11.52 -10.43 -10.44
C GLU A 42 -10.32 -11.37 -10.22
N ARG A 43 -9.26 -10.86 -9.60
CA ARG A 43 -8.07 -11.64 -9.23
C ARG A 43 -7.62 -11.32 -7.80
N SER A 44 -7.22 -12.36 -7.07
CA SER A 44 -6.61 -12.23 -5.75
C SER A 44 -5.15 -11.79 -5.86
N LEU A 45 -4.69 -11.06 -4.85
CA LEU A 45 -3.28 -10.75 -4.65
C LEU A 45 -2.57 -11.90 -3.91
N SER A 46 -1.27 -12.08 -4.11
CA SER A 46 -0.46 -12.87 -3.19
C SER A 46 -0.14 -12.06 -1.94
N THR A 47 0.15 -12.76 -0.84
CA THR A 47 0.56 -12.12 0.43
C THR A 47 1.77 -11.20 0.25
N ASP A 48 2.79 -11.64 -0.51
CA ASP A 48 4.00 -10.84 -0.76
C ASP A 48 3.69 -9.51 -1.47
N MET A 49 2.79 -9.54 -2.47
CA MET A 49 2.37 -8.32 -3.16
C MET A 49 1.57 -7.41 -2.22
N LEU A 50 0.82 -8.00 -1.29
CA LEU A 50 -0.04 -7.25 -0.37
C LEU A 50 0.81 -6.52 0.66
N GLU A 51 1.83 -7.20 1.19
CA GLU A 51 2.83 -6.60 2.09
C GLU A 51 3.62 -5.47 1.42
N LYS A 52 4.00 -5.64 0.15
CA LYS A 52 4.67 -4.59 -0.64
C LYS A 52 3.78 -3.36 -0.79
N LEU A 53 2.51 -3.54 -1.14
CA LEU A 53 1.56 -2.43 -1.26
C LEU A 53 1.27 -1.78 0.09
N ALA A 54 1.10 -2.56 1.16
CA ALA A 54 0.92 -2.08 2.52
C ALA A 54 2.10 -1.17 2.94
N SER A 55 3.33 -1.62 2.68
CA SER A 55 4.55 -0.83 2.91
C SER A 55 4.57 0.44 2.05
N LEU A 56 4.26 0.34 0.74
CA LEU A 56 4.22 1.51 -0.15
C LEU A 56 3.23 2.57 0.34
N PHE A 57 2.06 2.15 0.80
CA PHE A 57 1.00 3.07 1.24
C PHE A 57 1.07 3.46 2.72
N GLY A 58 2.00 2.88 3.49
CA GLY A 58 2.17 3.19 4.91
C GLY A 58 1.00 2.72 5.78
N VAL A 59 0.41 1.58 5.43
CA VAL A 59 -0.69 0.94 6.16
C VAL A 59 -0.33 -0.50 6.49
N THR A 60 -1.05 -1.10 7.43
CA THR A 60 -0.92 -2.54 7.72
C THR A 60 -1.76 -3.36 6.73
N VAL A 61 -1.41 -4.64 6.59
CA VAL A 61 -2.21 -5.59 5.77
C VAL A 61 -3.64 -5.68 6.29
N GLU A 62 -3.81 -5.73 7.61
CA GLU A 62 -5.14 -5.77 8.25
C GLU A 62 -5.98 -4.53 7.91
N GLN A 63 -5.36 -3.34 7.82
CA GLN A 63 -6.05 -2.14 7.38
C GLN A 63 -6.55 -2.28 5.94
N MET A 64 -5.75 -2.87 5.04
CA MET A 64 -6.15 -3.09 3.64
C MET A 64 -7.33 -4.05 3.46
N GLU A 65 -7.64 -4.87 4.46
CA GLU A 65 -8.79 -5.79 4.44
C GLU A 65 -10.07 -5.14 4.98
N LYS A 66 -9.97 -4.01 5.68
CA LYS A 66 -11.12 -3.32 6.27
C LYS A 66 -11.83 -2.42 5.25
N PRO A 67 -13.16 -2.34 5.28
CA PRO A 67 -13.88 -1.37 4.45
C PRO A 67 -13.51 0.04 4.90
N SER A 68 -12.97 0.85 3.96
CA SER A 68 -12.48 2.24 4.12
C SER A 68 -11.09 2.41 4.77
N VAL A 69 -10.05 2.29 3.94
CA VAL A 69 -8.69 2.70 4.34
C VAL A 69 -8.52 4.21 4.24
N THR A 70 -8.08 4.83 5.34
CA THR A 70 -7.75 6.27 5.39
C THR A 70 -6.23 6.45 5.43
N ILE A 71 -5.69 7.31 4.57
CA ILE A 71 -4.26 7.61 4.52
C ILE A 71 -3.91 8.70 5.52
N SER A 72 -2.81 8.54 6.28
CA SER A 72 -2.18 9.64 6.99
C SER A 72 -1.44 10.52 5.98
N LYS A 73 -1.81 11.81 5.92
CA LYS A 73 -1.47 12.79 4.85
C LYS A 73 0.04 13.11 4.71
N LEU A 74 0.86 12.15 4.30
CA LEU A 74 2.25 12.42 3.88
C LEU A 74 2.39 12.55 2.35
N SER A 75 1.34 12.26 1.57
CA SER A 75 1.37 12.17 0.10
C SER A 75 1.59 13.51 -0.63
N PHE A 76 1.54 14.65 0.05
CA PHE A 76 1.52 15.96 -0.61
C PHE A 76 2.91 16.48 -1.07
N ALA A 77 4.00 15.89 -0.59
CA ALA A 77 5.35 16.42 -0.82
C ALA A 77 5.98 16.05 -2.19
N PHE A 78 5.45 15.04 -2.89
CA PHE A 78 6.10 14.46 -4.07
C PHE A 78 5.39 14.82 -5.39
N ARG A 79 5.20 16.12 -5.65
CA ARG A 79 4.54 16.65 -6.87
C ARG A 79 5.37 16.51 -8.17
N GLY A 80 6.29 15.56 -8.23
CA GLY A 80 7.06 15.24 -9.44
C GLY A 80 6.20 14.42 -10.39
N SER A 81 6.11 14.82 -11.66
CA SER A 81 5.22 14.21 -12.66
C SER A 81 5.62 12.79 -13.12
N LYS A 82 6.68 12.22 -12.57
CA LYS A 82 7.13 10.85 -12.85
C LYS A 82 7.68 10.21 -11.57
N PHE A 83 6.92 9.27 -11.01
CA PHE A 83 7.43 8.37 -9.98
C PHE A 83 8.24 7.26 -10.62
N THR A 84 9.52 7.21 -10.30
CA THR A 84 10.38 6.07 -10.59
C THR A 84 10.15 4.94 -9.60
N VAL A 85 10.45 3.70 -9.98
CA VAL A 85 10.38 2.55 -9.08
C VAL A 85 11.29 2.76 -7.86
N ALA A 86 12.48 3.33 -8.06
CA ALA A 86 13.43 3.63 -6.99
C ALA A 86 12.87 4.62 -5.95
N GLU A 87 12.14 5.65 -6.38
CA GLU A 87 11.47 6.57 -5.45
C GLU A 87 10.35 5.88 -4.67
N MET A 88 9.57 5.03 -5.33
CA MET A 88 8.52 4.23 -4.68
C MET A 88 9.10 3.23 -3.67
N GLU A 89 10.24 2.60 -3.98
CA GLU A 89 10.99 1.73 -3.06
C GLU A 89 11.50 2.50 -1.84
N ALA A 90 12.04 3.71 -2.04
CA ALA A 90 12.47 4.57 -0.94
C ALA A 90 11.30 4.96 -0.03
N ILE A 91 10.15 5.34 -0.61
CA ILE A 91 8.93 5.63 0.15
C ILE A 91 8.47 4.41 0.94
N ALA A 92 8.43 3.23 0.30
CA ALA A 92 8.03 1.99 0.96
C ALA A 92 8.96 1.63 2.12
N ALA A 93 10.28 1.85 1.97
CA ALA A 93 11.24 1.62 3.03
C ALA A 93 11.03 2.57 4.23
N ILE A 94 10.80 3.85 3.97
CA ILE A 94 10.51 4.85 5.02
C ILE A 94 9.23 4.48 5.77
N ASN A 95 8.17 4.18 5.04
CA ASN A 95 6.89 3.76 5.62
C ASN A 95 7.03 2.49 6.44
N LYS A 96 7.81 1.51 5.97
CA LYS A 96 8.08 0.28 6.72
C LYS A 96 8.80 0.55 8.04
N ILE A 97 9.77 1.48 8.05
CA ILE A 97 10.43 1.91 9.29
C ILE A 97 9.42 2.54 10.25
N ALA A 98 8.55 3.42 9.75
CA ALA A 98 7.52 4.06 10.57
C ALA A 98 6.54 3.04 11.17
N LEU A 99 6.01 2.12 10.35
CA LEU A 99 5.12 1.05 10.79
C LEU A 99 5.77 0.14 11.84
N ASN A 100 7.02 -0.25 11.62
CA ASN A 100 7.76 -1.06 12.58
C ASN A 100 7.99 -0.30 13.89
N SER A 101 8.21 1.01 13.84
CA SER A 101 8.40 1.84 15.03
C SER A 101 7.13 1.94 15.87
N GLU A 102 5.98 2.13 15.24
CA GLU A 102 4.67 2.09 15.91
C GLU A 102 4.38 0.70 16.49
N PHE A 103 4.68 -0.37 15.74
CA PHE A 103 4.52 -1.73 16.23
C PHE A 103 5.38 -2.02 17.47
N MET A 104 6.66 -1.64 17.45
CA MET A 104 7.54 -1.78 18.61
C MET A 104 7.03 -0.98 19.80
N ARG A 105 6.49 0.22 19.58
CA ARG A 105 5.88 1.03 20.63
C ARG A 105 4.71 0.30 21.29
N THR A 106 3.79 -0.28 20.51
CA THR A 106 2.64 -1.04 21.03
C THR A 106 3.10 -2.22 21.90
N ILE A 107 4.07 -3.02 21.43
CA ILE A 107 4.62 -4.14 22.21
C ILE A 107 5.18 -3.67 23.55
N LEU A 108 5.90 -2.54 23.56
CA LEU A 108 6.49 -2.00 24.78
C LEU A 108 5.43 -1.46 25.76
N GLU A 109 4.32 -0.92 25.26
CA GLU A 109 3.19 -0.49 26.10
C GLU A 109 2.46 -1.68 26.73
N GLU A 110 2.18 -2.74 25.95
CA GLU A 110 1.55 -3.98 26.43
C GLU A 110 2.41 -4.73 27.45
N SER A 111 3.74 -4.67 27.33
CA SER A 111 4.66 -5.32 28.27
C SER A 111 4.72 -4.68 29.67
N LYS A 112 4.08 -3.51 29.86
CA LYS A 112 4.03 -2.79 31.14
C LYS A 112 2.79 -3.12 31.97
N GLU A 113 1.83 -3.84 31.40
CA GLU A 113 0.64 -4.37 32.08
C GLU A 113 0.88 -5.80 32.61
#